data_AF-V4NDE0-F1
#
_entry.id   AF-V4NDE0-F1
#
_cell.length_a   1.000
_cell.length_b   1.000
_cell.length_c   1.000
_cell.angle_alpha   90.00
_cell.angle_beta   90.00
_cell.angle_gamma   90.00
#
_symmetry.space_group_name_H-M   'P 1'
#
loop_
_entity.id
_entity.type
_entity.pdbx_description
1 polymer ?
#
loop_
_entity_poly.entity_id
_entity_poly.type
_entity_poly.pdbx_seq_one_letter_code
_entity_poly.pdbx_strand_id
1 'polypeptide(L)'
;MASTSSLALSQALLARAISHHGSDQRVSLPAFSGLKSTASRASASSRRRSATSMSKIRSPCPLVRAAAVETMEPTTDSSIVDKSVNTIRFLAIDAVEKANSGHPGLPMGCAPMAHILYDEVMRYNPKNPYWFNRDRFVLSAGHGCMLLYSLLHLAGYDSVQEEDLKGFRQWGSKTPGHPENFETPGIEVTTGPLGQGIANAVGLALAEKHLAARFNKPDAEVVDHFT
;
A
#
# COMPACT_ATOMS: atom_id res chain seq x y z
N MET A 1 -13.16 -1.70 -74.97
CA MET A 1 -11.84 -1.49 -75.61
C MET A 1 -10.85 -1.07 -74.53
N ALA A 2 -9.64 -1.65 -74.50
CA ALA A 2 -8.50 -1.35 -73.60
C ALA A 2 -8.78 -1.48 -72.07
N SER A 3 -7.98 -2.16 -71.23
CA SER A 3 -6.53 -1.98 -70.89
C SER A 3 -6.26 -0.60 -70.27
N THR A 4 -5.52 -0.36 -69.17
CA THR A 4 -4.65 -1.15 -68.25
C THR A 4 -4.36 -0.27 -67.00
N SER A 5 -3.73 -0.65 -65.88
CA SER A 5 -2.99 -1.86 -65.47
C SER A 5 -2.89 -2.04 -63.93
N SER A 6 -2.70 -3.30 -63.49
CA SER A 6 -1.75 -3.78 -62.45
C SER A 6 -1.36 -2.94 -61.22
N LEU A 7 -1.61 -3.49 -60.02
CA LEU A 7 -0.60 -3.64 -58.96
C LEU A 7 -0.98 -4.84 -58.05
N ALA A 8 0.00 -5.63 -57.64
CA ALA A 8 -0.20 -6.91 -56.94
C ALA A 8 0.47 -6.93 -55.56
N LEU A 9 -0.09 -7.72 -54.63
CA LEU A 9 0.59 -8.72 -53.77
C LEU A 9 -0.48 -9.28 -52.80
N SER A 10 -0.99 -10.49 -53.03
CA SER A 10 -0.42 -11.77 -52.55
C SER A 10 -0.86 -12.14 -51.13
N GLN A 11 -1.93 -12.94 -51.05
CA GLN A 11 -2.29 -13.74 -49.88
C GLN A 11 -2.69 -15.16 -50.31
N ALA A 12 -2.35 -16.12 -49.44
CA ALA A 12 -2.87 -17.48 -49.32
C ALA A 12 -2.51 -18.53 -50.41
N LEU A 13 -2.67 -19.79 -49.97
CA LEU A 13 -2.29 -21.09 -50.58
C LEU A 13 -0.87 -21.56 -50.20
N LEU A 14 -0.64 -22.82 -49.77
CA LEU A 14 -1.53 -23.98 -49.65
C LEU A 14 -1.03 -24.95 -48.54
N ALA A 15 -1.91 -25.83 -48.05
CA ALA A 15 -1.63 -26.77 -46.96
C ALA A 15 -1.05 -28.14 -47.42
N ARG A 16 -0.70 -28.99 -46.43
CA ARG A 16 -0.26 -30.41 -46.47
C ARG A 16 1.21 -30.66 -46.91
N ALA A 17 1.92 -31.71 -46.44
CA ALA A 17 1.77 -32.63 -45.28
C ALA A 17 3.02 -33.59 -45.17
N ILE A 18 3.01 -34.49 -44.17
CA ILE A 18 3.69 -35.83 -44.12
C ILE A 18 5.10 -35.98 -43.46
N SER A 19 5.10 -36.74 -42.35
CA SER A 19 6.08 -37.73 -41.79
C SER A 19 7.48 -37.43 -41.19
N HIS A 20 7.63 -37.95 -39.96
CA HIS A 20 8.72 -38.79 -39.41
C HIS A 20 10.21 -38.58 -39.79
N HIS A 21 10.95 -37.97 -38.87
CA HIS A 21 12.17 -38.50 -38.19
C HIS A 21 12.46 -37.52 -37.02
N GLY A 22 13.02 -37.88 -35.86
CA GLY A 22 13.65 -39.14 -35.47
C GLY A 22 15.05 -38.92 -34.90
N SER A 23 15.19 -38.14 -33.81
CA SER A 23 16.40 -38.13 -32.97
C SER A 23 16.18 -37.45 -31.62
N ASP A 24 16.41 -38.19 -30.53
CA ASP A 24 16.56 -37.64 -29.18
C ASP A 24 17.86 -36.83 -29.06
N GLN A 25 17.78 -35.60 -28.54
CA GLN A 25 18.92 -34.97 -27.86
C GLN A 25 18.48 -34.34 -26.54
N ARG A 26 18.52 -35.15 -25.47
CA ARG A 26 18.56 -34.64 -24.09
C ARG A 26 19.87 -33.89 -23.89
N VAL A 27 19.80 -32.57 -23.73
CA VAL A 27 20.94 -31.78 -23.24
C VAL A 27 21.11 -32.08 -21.75
N SER A 28 22.21 -32.75 -21.40
CA SER A 28 22.53 -33.13 -20.02
C SER A 28 23.12 -31.96 -19.25
N LEU A 29 22.50 -31.56 -18.14
CA LEU A 29 23.09 -30.62 -17.19
C LEU A 29 24.03 -31.39 -16.23
N PRO A 30 25.27 -30.90 -15.98
CA PRO A 30 26.21 -31.58 -15.11
C PRO A 30 25.78 -31.49 -13.63
N ALA A 31 25.75 -32.63 -12.95
CA ALA A 31 25.47 -32.70 -11.53
C ALA A 31 26.68 -32.22 -10.70
N PHE A 32 26.51 -31.12 -9.97
CA PHE A 32 27.48 -30.71 -8.95
C PHE A 32 27.28 -31.54 -7.68
N SER A 33 28.24 -32.43 -7.40
CA SER A 33 28.27 -33.22 -6.17
C SER A 33 29.43 -32.76 -5.26
N GLY A 34 29.13 -32.61 -3.97
CA GLY A 34 30.13 -32.66 -2.91
C GLY A 34 30.75 -31.34 -2.44
N LEU A 35 30.12 -30.71 -1.45
CA LEU A 35 30.85 -30.09 -0.34
C LEU A 35 30.27 -30.63 0.97
N LYS A 36 31.15 -31.17 1.82
CA LYS A 36 30.78 -32.02 2.97
C LYS A 36 30.40 -31.15 4.17
N SER A 37 29.29 -31.49 4.83
CA SER A 37 28.91 -30.90 6.11
C SER A 37 29.90 -31.33 7.20
N THR A 38 30.60 -30.36 7.80
CA THR A 38 31.45 -30.57 8.98
C THR A 38 30.63 -30.37 10.24
N ALA A 39 30.01 -31.45 10.74
CA ALA A 39 29.34 -31.45 12.03
C ALA A 39 30.35 -31.21 13.17
N SER A 40 30.35 -30.00 13.76
CA SER A 40 31.14 -29.72 14.95
C SER A 40 30.45 -30.30 16.19
N ARG A 41 31.22 -31.10 16.94
CA ARG A 41 30.72 -31.88 18.07
C ARG A 41 30.85 -31.05 19.35
N ALA A 42 29.79 -30.34 19.72
CA ALA A 42 29.77 -29.54 20.95
C ALA A 42 29.93 -30.44 22.19
N SER A 43 30.94 -30.17 23.02
CA SER A 43 31.20 -30.92 24.25
C SER A 43 30.31 -30.43 25.40
N ALA A 44 29.65 -31.35 26.08
CA ALA A 44 28.84 -31.05 27.25
C ALA A 44 29.75 -30.73 28.47
N SER A 45 29.91 -29.44 28.80
CA SER A 45 30.58 -29.00 30.02
C SER A 45 29.55 -28.74 31.12
N SER A 46 29.56 -29.59 32.15
CA SER A 46 28.70 -29.43 33.33
C SER A 46 29.17 -28.27 34.19
N ARG A 47 28.50 -27.12 34.11
CA ARG A 47 28.62 -26.04 35.10
C ARG A 47 27.43 -26.08 36.06
N ARG A 48 27.76 -26.23 37.35
CA ARG A 48 26.81 -26.22 38.48
C ARG A 48 25.96 -24.95 38.46
N ARG A 49 24.64 -25.10 38.62
CA ARG A 49 23.74 -23.98 38.89
C ARG A 49 24.01 -23.44 40.31
N SER A 50 24.37 -22.17 40.42
CA SER A 50 24.21 -21.42 41.67
C SER A 50 22.81 -20.81 41.67
N ALA A 51 22.03 -21.05 42.72
CA ALA A 51 20.68 -20.52 42.84
C ALA A 51 20.71 -19.16 43.55
N THR A 52 20.76 -18.07 42.79
CA THR A 52 20.51 -16.72 43.32
C THR A 52 19.01 -16.47 43.41
N SER A 53 18.54 -16.19 44.63
CA SER A 53 17.13 -15.90 44.93
C SER A 53 16.66 -14.63 44.23
N MET A 54 15.73 -14.75 43.27
CA MET A 54 15.02 -13.59 42.74
C MET A 54 13.89 -13.20 43.68
N SER A 55 13.99 -12.01 44.29
CA SER A 55 12.90 -11.42 45.07
C SER A 55 11.69 -11.16 44.18
N LYS A 56 10.56 -11.77 44.54
CA LYS A 56 9.32 -11.74 43.76
C LYS A 56 8.57 -10.43 44.01
N ILE A 57 9.01 -9.33 43.39
CA ILE A 57 8.27 -8.06 43.40
C ILE A 57 6.97 -8.25 42.62
N ARG A 58 5.89 -8.52 43.34
CA ARG A 58 4.53 -8.51 42.82
C ARG A 58 3.98 -7.09 42.90
N SER A 59 4.13 -6.33 41.82
CA SER A 59 3.28 -5.15 41.59
C SER A 59 1.83 -5.60 41.35
N PRO A 60 0.83 -5.00 42.01
CA PRO A 60 -0.56 -5.31 41.75
C PRO A 60 -0.97 -4.72 40.40
N CYS A 61 -1.32 -5.58 39.44
CA CYS A 61 -1.93 -5.16 38.19
C CYS A 61 -3.38 -4.74 38.47
N PRO A 62 -3.81 -3.50 38.15
CA PRO A 62 -5.19 -3.09 38.35
C PRO A 62 -6.08 -3.84 37.37
N LEU A 63 -7.08 -4.55 37.91
CA LEU A 63 -8.09 -5.26 37.14
C LEU A 63 -9.00 -4.22 36.48
N VAL A 64 -8.73 -3.90 35.21
CA VAL A 64 -9.54 -2.95 34.43
C VAL A 64 -10.93 -3.58 34.25
N ARG A 65 -11.87 -3.13 35.08
CA ARG A 65 -13.28 -3.48 34.96
C ARG A 65 -13.77 -2.94 33.62
N ALA A 66 -14.31 -3.81 32.77
CA ALA A 66 -15.01 -3.38 31.57
C ALA A 66 -16.19 -2.49 32.01
N ALA A 67 -16.04 -1.18 31.83
CA ALA A 67 -17.14 -0.24 31.98
C ALA A 67 -18.14 -0.55 30.86
N ALA A 68 -19.41 -0.69 31.22
CA ALA A 68 -20.46 -0.74 30.22
C ALA A 68 -20.43 0.59 29.47
N VAL A 69 -20.29 0.54 28.14
CA VAL A 69 -20.44 1.71 27.29
C VAL A 69 -21.91 2.09 27.34
N GLU A 70 -22.23 3.16 28.06
CA GLU A 70 -23.54 3.81 27.93
C GLU A 70 -23.66 4.31 26.49
N THR A 71 -24.58 3.70 25.73
CA THR A 71 -24.92 4.14 24.38
C THR A 71 -25.68 5.46 24.48
N MET A 72 -24.96 6.57 24.37
CA MET A 72 -25.56 7.89 24.27
C MET A 72 -26.36 8.00 22.96
N GLU A 73 -27.51 8.68 23.02
CA GLU A 73 -28.33 8.97 21.84
C GLU A 73 -27.49 9.65 20.74
N PRO A 74 -27.68 9.30 19.45
CA PRO A 74 -26.88 9.84 18.37
C PRO A 74 -27.19 11.32 18.18
N THR A 75 -26.29 12.18 18.67
CA THR A 75 -26.27 13.59 18.29
C THR A 75 -26.12 13.69 16.77
N THR A 76 -26.69 14.74 16.19
CA THR A 76 -26.82 14.92 14.73
C THR A 76 -25.50 14.70 13.96
N ASP A 77 -24.37 14.98 14.61
CA ASP A 77 -23.00 14.82 14.09
C ASP A 77 -22.63 13.36 13.80
N SER A 78 -23.08 12.38 14.59
CA SER A 78 -22.85 10.95 14.29
C SER A 78 -23.43 10.57 12.94
N SER A 79 -24.58 11.15 12.57
CA SER A 79 -25.27 10.84 11.32
C SER A 79 -24.59 11.39 10.07
N ILE A 80 -23.74 12.42 10.20
CA ILE A 80 -22.94 12.93 9.08
C ILE A 80 -21.59 12.20 8.99
N VAL A 81 -20.97 11.86 10.12
CA VAL A 81 -19.78 10.98 10.18
C VAL A 81 -20.08 9.63 9.53
N ASP A 82 -21.19 8.98 9.89
CA ASP A 82 -21.62 7.72 9.26
C ASP A 82 -21.83 7.85 7.75
N LYS A 83 -22.34 9.00 7.28
CA LYS A 83 -22.48 9.27 5.84
C LYS A 83 -21.12 9.44 5.18
N SER A 84 -20.21 10.24 5.75
CA SER A 84 -18.84 10.43 5.22
C SER A 84 -18.08 9.11 5.12
N VAL A 85 -18.12 8.29 6.17
CA VAL A 85 -17.55 6.94 6.18
C VAL A 85 -18.19 6.07 5.10
N ASN A 86 -19.51 6.06 4.97
CA ASN A 86 -20.18 5.28 3.93
C ASN A 86 -19.89 5.79 2.51
N THR A 87 -19.73 7.10 2.30
CA THR A 87 -19.29 7.68 1.02
C THR A 87 -17.92 7.10 0.62
N ILE A 88 -16.96 7.03 1.53
CA ILE A 88 -15.66 6.38 1.28
C ILE A 88 -15.85 4.90 0.90
N ARG A 89 -16.75 4.17 1.57
CA ARG A 89 -17.05 2.76 1.24
C ARG A 89 -17.64 2.62 -0.17
N PHE A 90 -18.66 3.40 -0.50
CA PHE A 90 -19.36 3.28 -1.78
C PHE A 90 -18.53 3.78 -2.97
N LEU A 91 -17.79 4.89 -2.83
CA LEU A 91 -16.83 5.30 -3.86
C LEU A 91 -15.81 4.20 -4.18
N ALA A 92 -15.34 3.47 -3.16
CA ALA A 92 -14.43 2.35 -3.35
C ALA A 92 -15.10 1.12 -3.98
N ILE A 93 -16.33 0.77 -3.56
CA ILE A 93 -17.10 -0.34 -4.13
C ILE A 93 -17.43 -0.08 -5.60
N ASP A 94 -18.02 1.07 -5.90
CA ASP A 94 -18.54 1.41 -7.23
C ASP A 94 -17.42 1.52 -8.27
N ALA A 95 -16.26 2.06 -7.90
CA ALA A 95 -15.08 2.11 -8.77
C ALA A 95 -14.48 0.73 -9.04
N VAL A 96 -14.39 -0.14 -8.02
CA VAL A 96 -13.91 -1.52 -8.16
C VAL A 96 -14.83 -2.34 -9.06
N GLU A 97 -16.15 -2.21 -8.86
CA GLU A 97 -17.18 -2.89 -9.65
C GLU A 97 -17.15 -2.40 -11.10
N LYS A 98 -17.12 -1.08 -11.33
CA LYS A 98 -17.02 -0.50 -12.67
C LYS A 98 -15.75 -0.94 -13.41
N ALA A 99 -14.61 -1.04 -12.71
CA ALA A 99 -13.36 -1.54 -13.26
C ALA A 99 -13.34 -3.07 -13.44
N ASN A 100 -14.32 -3.79 -12.89
CA ASN A 100 -14.35 -5.26 -12.74
C ASN A 100 -13.02 -5.81 -12.17
N SER A 101 -12.39 -5.05 -11.27
CA SER A 101 -11.02 -5.28 -10.82
C SER A 101 -10.67 -4.42 -9.61
N GLY A 102 -10.20 -5.03 -8.52
CA GLY A 102 -9.72 -4.30 -7.34
C GLY A 102 -9.99 -5.03 -6.03
N HIS A 103 -9.89 -4.31 -4.91
CA HIS A 103 -10.02 -4.88 -3.56
C HIS A 103 -10.93 -4.00 -2.70
N PRO A 104 -12.23 -4.31 -2.57
CA PRO A 104 -13.18 -3.48 -1.83
C PRO A 104 -13.12 -3.70 -0.31
N GLY A 105 -12.64 -4.86 0.15
CA GLY A 105 -12.68 -5.25 1.56
C GLY A 105 -11.87 -4.36 2.50
N LEU A 106 -10.65 -3.96 2.11
CA LEU A 106 -9.84 -3.03 2.93
C LEU A 106 -10.50 -1.63 2.99
N PRO A 107 -10.87 -0.98 1.88
CA PRO A 107 -11.65 0.27 1.92
C PRO A 107 -12.91 0.19 2.81
N MET A 108 -13.68 -0.90 2.71
CA MET A 108 -14.90 -1.08 3.52
C MET A 108 -14.61 -1.11 5.04
N GLY A 109 -13.57 -1.84 5.45
CA GLY A 109 -13.18 -1.99 6.85
C GLY A 109 -12.44 -0.77 7.42
N CYS A 110 -11.57 -0.14 6.64
CA CYS A 110 -10.73 0.97 7.09
C CYS A 110 -11.34 2.37 6.88
N ALA A 111 -12.47 2.51 6.19
CA ALA A 111 -13.15 3.80 6.02
C ALA A 111 -13.34 4.62 7.32
N PRO A 112 -13.70 4.06 8.50
CA PRO A 112 -13.85 4.84 9.72
C PRO A 112 -12.53 5.46 10.21
N MET A 113 -11.46 4.66 10.30
CA MET A 113 -10.14 5.17 10.73
C MET A 113 -9.54 6.14 9.71
N ALA A 114 -9.82 5.94 8.43
CA ALA A 114 -9.34 6.79 7.35
C ALA A 114 -10.04 8.15 7.31
N HIS A 115 -11.35 8.19 7.58
CA HIS A 115 -12.11 9.43 7.73
C HIS A 115 -11.53 10.29 8.86
N ILE A 116 -11.42 9.75 10.07
CA ILE A 116 -10.85 10.47 11.23
C ILE A 116 -9.43 10.97 10.91
N LEU A 117 -8.61 10.14 10.26
CA LEU A 117 -7.24 10.51 9.92
C LEU A 117 -7.16 11.71 8.96
N TYR A 118 -8.01 11.76 7.93
CA TYR A 118 -8.02 12.84 6.92
C TYR A 118 -8.88 14.05 7.29
N ASP A 119 -9.88 13.90 8.15
CA ASP A 119 -10.82 14.99 8.50
C ASP A 119 -10.38 15.73 9.78
N GLU A 120 -9.87 15.00 10.78
CA GLU A 120 -9.58 15.55 12.12
C GLU A 120 -8.09 15.60 12.47
N VAL A 121 -7.28 14.63 12.02
CA VAL A 121 -5.92 14.42 12.55
C VAL A 121 -4.81 15.01 11.68
N MET A 122 -4.81 14.74 10.38
CA MET A 122 -3.69 15.12 9.51
C MET A 122 -3.71 16.59 9.10
N ARG A 123 -2.56 17.25 9.20
CA ARG A 123 -2.29 18.57 8.61
C ARG A 123 -1.74 18.41 7.19
N TYR A 124 -2.58 18.68 6.21
CA TYR A 124 -2.20 18.72 4.80
C TYR A 124 -2.85 19.91 4.08
N ASN A 125 -2.42 20.17 2.86
CA ASN A 125 -3.04 21.16 1.98
C ASN A 125 -3.36 20.48 0.63
N PRO A 126 -4.63 20.20 0.30
CA PRO A 126 -4.99 19.52 -0.93
C PRO A 126 -4.67 20.34 -2.20
N LYS A 127 -4.59 21.67 -2.07
CA LYS A 127 -4.18 22.59 -3.14
C LYS A 127 -2.67 22.80 -3.21
N ASN A 128 -1.90 22.25 -2.27
CA ASN A 128 -0.45 22.14 -2.38
C ASN A 128 0.06 20.79 -1.85
N PRO A 129 -0.04 19.71 -2.66
CA PRO A 129 0.53 18.40 -2.37
C PRO A 129 2.07 18.38 -2.24
N TYR A 130 2.74 19.53 -2.41
CA TYR A 130 4.19 19.70 -2.26
C TYR A 130 4.55 20.56 -1.04
N TRP A 131 3.58 20.96 -0.21
CA TRP A 131 3.85 21.65 1.06
C TRP A 131 4.83 20.82 1.91
N PHE A 132 5.97 21.42 2.22
CA PHE A 132 7.10 20.75 2.87
C PHE A 132 6.73 20.16 4.23
N ASN A 133 6.11 20.96 5.10
CA ASN A 133 5.83 20.63 6.49
C ASN A 133 4.40 20.05 6.68
N ARG A 134 3.92 19.27 5.69
CA ARG A 134 2.68 18.51 5.80
C ARG A 134 2.92 17.16 6.46
N ASP A 135 1.91 16.66 7.15
CA ASP A 135 1.89 15.29 7.66
C ASP A 135 1.82 14.29 6.49
N ARG A 136 2.47 13.12 6.64
CA ARG A 136 2.66 12.16 5.53
C ARG A 136 1.87 10.87 5.75
N PHE A 137 0.98 10.55 4.81
CA PHE A 137 0.25 9.29 4.83
C PHE A 137 0.87 8.25 3.89
N VAL A 138 1.08 7.04 4.39
CA VAL A 138 1.58 5.90 3.60
C VAL A 138 0.65 4.71 3.72
N LEU A 139 -0.14 4.45 2.67
CA LEU A 139 -0.93 3.23 2.56
C LEU A 139 -0.01 2.03 2.23
N SER A 140 0.64 1.45 3.24
CA SER A 140 1.54 0.30 3.04
C SER A 140 0.80 -0.95 2.52
N ALA A 141 -0.50 -1.07 2.77
CA ALA A 141 -1.36 -2.09 2.20
C ALA A 141 -1.93 -1.62 0.84
N GLY A 142 -1.04 -1.35 -0.11
CA GLY A 142 -1.37 -0.65 -1.37
C GLY A 142 -2.48 -1.30 -2.22
N HIS A 143 -2.79 -2.58 -2.02
CA HIS A 143 -3.88 -3.25 -2.71
C HIS A 143 -5.24 -2.56 -2.47
N GLY A 144 -5.42 -1.89 -1.32
CA GLY A 144 -6.59 -1.08 -0.98
C GLY A 144 -6.57 0.34 -1.53
N CYS A 145 -5.89 0.59 -2.66
CA CYS A 145 -5.66 1.93 -3.22
C CYS A 145 -6.92 2.79 -3.40
N MET A 146 -8.08 2.19 -3.70
CA MET A 146 -9.34 2.93 -3.77
C MET A 146 -9.71 3.66 -2.48
N LEU A 147 -9.29 3.18 -1.30
CA LEU A 147 -9.43 3.93 -0.06
C LEU A 147 -8.70 5.28 -0.17
N LEU A 148 -7.44 5.26 -0.61
CA LEU A 148 -6.60 6.46 -0.75
C LEU A 148 -7.13 7.38 -1.85
N TYR A 149 -7.56 6.85 -3.00
CA TYR A 149 -8.15 7.68 -4.06
C TYR A 149 -9.45 8.36 -3.60
N SER A 150 -10.34 7.65 -2.89
CA SER A 150 -11.55 8.24 -2.32
C SER A 150 -11.24 9.32 -1.28
N LEU A 151 -10.22 9.14 -0.44
CA LEU A 151 -9.79 10.15 0.53
C LEU A 151 -9.22 11.39 -0.15
N LEU A 152 -8.32 11.24 -1.13
CA LEU A 152 -7.76 12.37 -1.89
C LEU A 152 -8.84 13.16 -2.61
N HIS A 153 -9.82 12.47 -3.21
CA HIS A 153 -10.97 13.10 -3.86
C HIS A 153 -11.82 13.92 -2.87
N LEU A 154 -12.25 13.31 -1.76
CA LEU A 154 -13.08 13.98 -0.75
C LEU A 154 -12.35 15.11 -0.02
N ALA A 155 -11.03 14.96 0.17
CA ALA A 155 -10.15 16.00 0.69
C ALA A 155 -9.90 17.15 -0.32
N GLY A 156 -10.41 17.05 -1.55
CA GLY A 156 -10.35 18.13 -2.56
C GLY A 156 -9.02 18.26 -3.30
N TYR A 157 -8.22 17.18 -3.39
CA TYR A 157 -7.00 17.17 -4.20
C TYR A 157 -7.33 17.23 -5.69
N ASP A 158 -6.71 18.16 -6.42
CA ASP A 158 -6.97 18.34 -7.85
C ASP A 158 -6.51 17.15 -8.72
N SER A 159 -5.69 16.25 -8.16
CA SER A 159 -5.17 15.04 -8.78
C SER A 159 -6.17 13.89 -8.87
N VAL A 160 -7.28 13.91 -8.13
CA VAL A 160 -8.29 12.85 -8.15
C VAL A 160 -9.70 13.43 -8.19
N GLN A 161 -10.24 13.60 -9.40
CA GLN A 161 -11.62 13.99 -9.62
C GLN A 161 -12.56 12.77 -9.68
N GLU A 162 -13.87 13.02 -9.72
CA GLU A 162 -14.88 11.95 -9.80
C GLU A 162 -14.71 11.10 -11.08
N GLU A 163 -14.31 11.73 -12.19
CA GLU A 163 -13.96 11.04 -13.44
C GLU A 163 -12.68 10.19 -13.33
N ASP A 164 -11.71 10.58 -12.50
CA ASP A 164 -10.50 9.78 -12.24
C ASP A 164 -10.88 8.52 -11.43
N LEU A 165 -11.77 8.62 -10.44
CA LEU A 165 -12.31 7.44 -9.72
C LEU A 165 -13.08 6.51 -10.66
N LYS A 166 -13.88 7.07 -11.57
CA LYS A 166 -14.54 6.33 -12.66
C LYS A 166 -13.55 5.73 -13.66
N GLY A 167 -12.32 6.25 -13.71
CA GLY A 167 -11.20 5.75 -14.51
C GLY A 167 -10.33 4.70 -13.81
N PHE A 168 -10.71 4.21 -12.61
CA PHE A 168 -9.90 3.27 -11.84
C PHE A 168 -9.40 2.07 -12.66
N ARG A 169 -8.09 1.81 -12.57
CA ARG A 169 -7.37 0.74 -13.29
C ARG A 169 -7.42 0.81 -14.83
N GLN A 170 -7.91 1.91 -15.41
CA GLN A 170 -7.93 2.08 -16.85
C GLN A 170 -6.58 2.61 -17.38
N TRP A 171 -6.31 2.37 -18.66
CA TRP A 171 -5.08 2.83 -19.32
C TRP A 171 -4.98 4.36 -19.29
N GLY A 172 -3.84 4.89 -18.81
CA GLY A 172 -3.61 6.35 -18.70
C GLY A 172 -4.46 7.04 -17.64
N SER A 173 -5.04 6.30 -16.68
CA SER A 173 -5.75 6.88 -15.54
C SER A 173 -4.79 7.29 -14.42
N LYS A 174 -5.12 8.37 -13.71
CA LYS A 174 -4.40 8.81 -12.51
C LYS A 174 -4.69 7.93 -11.28
N THR A 175 -5.47 6.87 -11.44
CA THR A 175 -5.94 5.94 -10.40
C THR A 175 -5.51 4.50 -10.72
N PRO A 176 -4.20 4.21 -10.75
CA PRO A 176 -3.67 2.89 -11.07
C PRO A 176 -4.07 1.79 -10.06
N GLY A 177 -3.69 0.55 -10.39
CA GLY A 177 -4.07 -0.62 -9.60
C GLY A 177 -3.46 -0.72 -8.20
N HIS A 178 -2.44 0.10 -7.92
CA HIS A 178 -1.78 0.34 -6.64
C HIS A 178 -1.33 1.82 -6.58
N PRO A 179 -1.01 2.39 -5.40
CA PRO A 179 -0.57 3.78 -5.28
C PRO A 179 0.77 3.99 -5.99
N GLU A 180 0.86 5.02 -6.84
CA GLU A 180 2.05 5.36 -7.63
C GLU A 180 2.36 6.86 -7.47
N ASN A 181 3.48 7.19 -6.81
CA ASN A 181 3.80 8.58 -6.41
C ASN A 181 4.24 9.50 -7.57
N PHE A 182 4.61 8.92 -8.70
CA PHE A 182 4.96 9.62 -9.93
C PHE A 182 3.74 9.93 -10.82
N GLU A 183 2.59 9.29 -10.56
CA GLU A 183 1.37 9.42 -11.34
C GLU A 183 0.32 10.30 -10.63
N THR A 184 0.06 10.05 -9.34
CA THR A 184 -0.98 10.75 -8.58
C THR A 184 -0.39 11.67 -7.50
N PRO A 185 -0.39 13.01 -7.70
CA PRO A 185 -0.03 13.96 -6.64
C PRO A 185 -0.87 13.75 -5.37
N GLY A 186 -0.23 13.77 -4.19
CA GLY A 186 -0.85 13.39 -2.92
C GLY A 186 -0.58 11.96 -2.48
N ILE A 187 -0.03 11.10 -3.35
CA ILE A 187 0.56 9.81 -2.95
C ILE A 187 2.03 10.04 -2.62
N GLU A 188 2.41 9.80 -1.35
CA GLU A 188 3.79 10.03 -0.90
C GLU A 188 4.78 9.00 -1.48
N VAL A 189 4.41 7.72 -1.48
CA VAL A 189 5.28 6.62 -1.92
C VAL A 189 4.51 5.57 -2.70
N THR A 190 5.15 5.01 -3.73
CA THR A 190 4.62 3.88 -4.48
C THR A 190 4.58 2.63 -3.59
N THR A 191 3.43 1.97 -3.51
CA THR A 191 3.22 0.75 -2.71
C THR A 191 2.55 -0.36 -3.54
N GLY A 192 2.31 -1.52 -2.92
CA GLY A 192 1.82 -2.73 -3.59
C GLY A 192 2.59 -3.95 -3.11
N PRO A 193 3.92 -4.01 -3.30
CA PRO A 193 4.78 -4.97 -2.61
C PRO A 193 4.67 -4.79 -1.10
N LEU A 194 4.13 -5.80 -0.41
CA LEU A 194 3.88 -5.75 1.03
C LEU A 194 5.18 -5.52 1.83
N GLY A 195 5.08 -4.73 2.91
CA GLY A 195 6.21 -4.35 3.76
C GLY A 195 7.00 -3.12 3.28
N GLN A 196 7.00 -2.79 1.98
CA GLN A 196 7.79 -1.66 1.47
C GLN A 196 7.26 -0.30 1.93
N GLY A 197 5.93 -0.10 1.97
CA GLY A 197 5.35 1.17 2.41
C GLY A 197 5.72 1.53 3.85
N ILE A 198 5.60 0.59 4.80
CA ILE A 198 5.98 0.83 6.20
C ILE A 198 7.50 1.04 6.35
N ALA A 199 8.34 0.36 5.56
CA ALA A 199 9.78 0.63 5.53
C ALA A 199 10.09 2.05 5.03
N ASN A 200 9.38 2.51 4.00
CA ASN A 200 9.49 3.88 3.50
C ASN A 200 9.01 4.91 4.54
N ALA A 201 7.93 4.64 5.27
CA ALA A 201 7.45 5.50 6.36
C ALA A 201 8.49 5.68 7.47
N VAL A 202 9.20 4.62 7.87
CA VAL A 202 10.34 4.73 8.81
C VAL A 202 11.44 5.65 8.24
N GLY A 203 11.71 5.60 6.94
CA GLY A 203 12.64 6.51 6.27
C GLY A 203 12.17 7.97 6.27
N LEU A 204 10.87 8.22 6.07
CA LEU A 204 10.27 9.55 6.12
C LEU A 204 10.32 10.14 7.54
N ALA A 205 9.95 9.36 8.57
CA ALA A 205 10.04 9.76 9.97
C ALA A 205 11.49 10.02 10.43
N LEU A 206 12.45 9.23 9.93
CA LEU A 206 13.87 9.49 10.18
C LEU A 206 14.33 10.80 9.53
N ALA A 207 13.85 11.12 8.32
CA ALA A 207 14.16 12.37 7.65
C ALA A 207 13.59 13.58 8.39
N GLU A 208 12.33 13.51 8.84
CA GLU A 208 11.69 14.53 9.68
C GLU A 208 12.51 14.79 10.95
N LYS A 209 12.75 13.77 11.76
CA LYS A 209 13.53 13.91 13.00
C LYS A 209 14.95 14.42 12.76
N HIS A 210 15.60 14.03 11.66
CA HIS A 210 16.93 14.54 11.30
C HIS A 210 16.90 16.03 10.92
N LEU A 211 15.89 16.46 10.15
CA LEU A 211 15.75 17.86 9.73
C LEU A 211 15.37 18.75 10.92
N ALA A 212 14.40 18.31 11.75
CA ALA A 212 14.03 18.98 13.00
C ALA A 212 15.26 19.20 13.90
N ALA A 213 16.05 18.15 14.16
CA ALA A 213 17.26 18.23 14.99
C ALA A 213 18.37 19.13 14.41
N ARG A 214 18.33 19.47 13.12
CA ARG A 214 19.33 20.33 12.46
C ARG A 214 18.89 21.77 12.27
N PHE A 215 17.59 22.04 12.21
CA PHE A 215 17.06 23.34 11.82
C PHE A 215 16.12 23.99 12.84
N ASN A 216 15.45 23.22 13.71
CA ASN A 216 14.65 23.79 14.79
C ASN A 216 15.57 24.43 15.84
N LYS A 217 15.08 25.49 16.47
CA LYS A 217 15.74 26.23 17.56
C LYS A 217 14.78 26.37 18.73
N PRO A 218 15.25 26.66 19.95
CA PRO A 218 14.38 26.86 21.12
C PRO A 218 13.33 27.97 20.96
N ASP A 219 13.54 28.90 20.03
CA ASP A 219 12.66 30.02 19.69
C ASP A 219 11.84 29.81 18.40
N ALA A 220 12.10 28.74 17.64
CA ALA A 220 11.42 28.46 16.37
C ALA A 220 11.47 26.98 15.96
N GLU A 221 10.31 26.32 15.95
CA GLU A 221 10.12 25.01 15.34
C GLU A 221 9.69 25.19 13.88
N VAL A 222 10.48 24.65 12.95
CA VAL A 222 10.29 24.80 11.49
C VAL A 222 9.84 23.48 10.84
N VAL A 223 10.27 22.37 11.43
CA VAL A 223 9.87 21.00 11.09
C VAL A 223 9.16 20.41 12.29
N ASP A 224 7.85 20.20 12.18
CA ASP A 224 6.99 19.67 13.24
C ASP A 224 5.91 18.71 12.71
N HIS A 225 6.02 18.27 11.45
CA HIS A 225 5.07 17.36 10.82
C HIS A 225 5.14 15.92 11.35
N PHE A 226 4.03 15.19 11.24
CA PHE A 226 3.94 13.76 11.56
C PHE A 226 4.22 12.89 10.32
N THR A 227 4.78 11.70 10.54
CA THR A 227 5.31 10.77 9.52
C THR A 227 5.30 9.34 10.02
#